data_AF-A0A344LHY6-F1
#
_entry.id   AF-A0A344LHY6-F1
#
_cell.length_a   1.000
_cell.length_b   1.000
_cell.length_c   1.000
_cell.angle_alpha   90.00
_cell.angle_beta   90.00
_cell.angle_gamma   90.00
#
_symmetry.space_group_name_H-M   'P 1'
#
loop_
_entity.id
_entity.type
_entity.pdbx_description
1 polymer ?
#
loop_
_entity_poly.entity_id
_entity_poly.type
_entity_poly.pdbx_seq_one_letter_code
_entity_poly.pdbx_strand_id
1 'polypeptide(L)'
;MPGPETAEGCEGVTVAVALPGELVVRCAHGADARQALDSTGLAVHAGRGEGPYGDRAYVCRINNFPTAADDDCAGHEDGAPYWKVWRVGLAPVAWRTSQTGDGPAGVAVCPGSLVGFSFGGEMPVGPEQVITTPGWLPPRC
;
A
#
# COMPACT_ATOMS: atom_id res chain seq x y z
N MET A 1 25.85 -22.19 -4.68
CA MET A 1 24.78 -21.28 -5.13
C MET A 1 23.65 -21.42 -4.13
N PRO A 2 23.36 -20.41 -3.29
CA PRO A 2 22.19 -20.48 -2.42
C PRO A 2 20.94 -20.45 -3.30
N GLY A 3 20.00 -21.37 -3.03
CA GLY A 3 18.73 -21.50 -3.76
C GLY A 3 17.76 -20.36 -3.45
N PRO A 4 16.62 -20.28 -4.17
CA PRO A 4 15.63 -19.24 -3.93
C PRO A 4 15.08 -19.40 -2.50
N GLU A 5 15.27 -18.39 -1.68
CA GLU A 5 14.63 -18.26 -0.37
C GLU A 5 13.12 -18.37 -0.58
N THR A 6 12.57 -19.54 -0.28
CA THR A 6 11.14 -19.68 -0.02
C THR A 6 10.86 -18.82 1.19
N ALA A 7 10.18 -17.69 0.99
CA ALA A 7 9.69 -16.85 2.07
C ALA A 7 8.86 -17.70 3.05
N GLU A 8 9.49 -18.10 4.16
CA GLU A 8 8.76 -18.43 5.39
C GLU A 8 7.84 -17.23 5.68
N GLY A 9 6.56 -17.50 5.91
CA GLY A 9 5.48 -16.51 5.81
C GLY A 9 5.75 -15.20 6.53
N CYS A 10 5.23 -14.10 5.99
CA CYS A 10 5.42 -12.78 6.58
C CYS A 10 4.83 -12.72 8.00
N GLU A 11 5.70 -12.64 9.01
CA GLU A 11 5.29 -12.42 10.41
C GLU A 11 4.79 -10.99 10.67
N GLY A 12 5.06 -10.07 9.74
CA GLY A 12 4.62 -8.68 9.77
C GLY A 12 3.38 -8.44 8.91
N VAL A 13 3.37 -7.31 8.21
CA VAL A 13 2.31 -6.88 7.32
C VAL A 13 2.69 -7.19 5.87
N THR A 14 1.76 -7.85 5.22
CA THR A 14 1.53 -7.85 3.78
C THR A 14 1.52 -6.51 3.08
N VAL A 15 2.58 -6.02 2.42
CA VAL A 15 2.45 -4.83 1.56
C VAL A 15 2.55 -5.22 0.09
N ALA A 16 1.48 -5.00 -0.65
CA ALA A 16 1.43 -5.17 -2.10
C ALA A 16 1.33 -3.80 -2.77
N VAL A 17 2.28 -3.46 -3.64
CA VAL A 17 2.32 -2.20 -4.38
C VAL A 17 2.21 -2.50 -5.87
N ALA A 18 1.13 -2.03 -6.50
CA ALA A 18 0.92 -2.11 -7.93
C ALA A 18 1.53 -0.89 -8.62
N LEU A 19 2.70 -1.10 -9.22
CA LEU A 19 3.36 -0.17 -10.14
C LEU A 19 2.88 -0.44 -11.58
N PRO A 20 3.10 0.48 -12.53
CA PRO A 20 2.80 0.22 -13.94
C PRO A 20 3.55 -1.01 -14.45
N GLY A 21 2.81 -2.07 -14.79
CA GLY A 21 3.37 -3.31 -15.32
C GLY A 21 4.04 -4.22 -14.28
N GLU A 22 4.02 -3.89 -13.00
CA GLU A 22 4.67 -4.67 -11.95
C GLU A 22 3.86 -4.68 -10.64
N LEU A 23 3.80 -5.84 -9.99
CA LEU A 23 3.32 -5.97 -8.62
C LEU A 23 4.49 -6.29 -7.70
N VAL A 24 4.80 -5.37 -6.79
CA VAL A 24 5.84 -5.56 -5.78
C VAL A 24 5.19 -6.01 -4.48
N VAL A 25 5.60 -7.16 -3.96
CA VAL A 25 5.13 -7.67 -2.67
C VAL A 25 6.30 -7.72 -1.70
N ARG A 26 6.11 -7.16 -0.51
CA ARG A 26 7.11 -7.09 0.56
C ARG A 26 6.46 -7.39 1.91
N CYS A 27 7.21 -8.09 2.76
CA CYS A 27 6.89 -8.17 4.17
C CYS A 27 7.42 -6.91 4.86
N ALA A 28 6.60 -6.30 5.71
CA ALA A 28 6.91 -5.03 6.34
C ALA A 28 6.39 -4.97 7.79
N HIS A 29 6.67 -3.89 8.50
CA HIS A 29 6.17 -3.67 9.87
C HIS A 29 5.60 -2.26 10.02
N GLY A 30 4.55 -2.11 10.82
CA GLY A 30 3.94 -0.81 11.09
C GLY A 30 2.65 -0.95 11.89
N ALA A 31 2.25 0.13 12.55
CA ALA A 31 0.94 0.22 13.20
C ALA A 31 -0.16 0.65 12.22
N ASP A 32 0.23 1.33 11.13
CA ASP A 32 -0.63 1.76 10.04
C ASP A 32 -0.01 1.45 8.67
N ALA A 33 -0.82 1.57 7.61
CA ALA A 33 -0.41 1.25 6.25
C ALA A 33 0.72 2.15 5.76
N ARG A 34 0.78 3.41 6.22
CA ARG A 34 1.85 4.33 5.83
C ARG A 34 3.19 3.84 6.38
N GLN A 35 3.24 3.53 7.68
CA GLN A 35 4.44 2.99 8.34
C GLN A 35 4.85 1.64 7.73
N ALA A 36 3.88 0.77 7.42
CA ALA A 36 4.15 -0.48 6.74
C ALA A 36 4.74 -0.25 5.35
N LEU A 37 4.22 0.70 4.57
CA LEU A 37 4.78 1.04 3.27
C LEU A 37 6.21 1.60 3.39
N ASP A 38 6.45 2.52 4.31
CA ASP A 38 7.78 3.12 4.51
C ASP A 38 8.81 2.06 4.95
N SER A 39 8.41 1.00 5.67
CA SER A 39 9.29 -0.09 6.09
C SER A 39 9.54 -1.18 5.02
N THR A 40 8.90 -1.11 3.86
CA THR A 40 9.16 -2.03 2.73
C THR A 40 10.54 -1.84 2.09
N GLY A 41 11.20 -0.70 2.36
CA GLY A 41 12.45 -0.29 1.69
C GLY A 41 12.24 0.27 0.28
N LEU A 42 11.00 0.45 -0.17
CA LEU A 42 10.69 1.17 -1.41
C LEU A 42 10.99 2.65 -1.26
N ALA A 43 11.29 3.32 -2.38
CA ALA A 43 11.51 4.77 -2.38
C ALA A 43 10.15 5.49 -2.33
N VAL A 44 9.64 5.71 -1.11
CA VAL A 44 8.34 6.33 -0.85
C VAL A 44 8.53 7.82 -0.58
N HIS A 45 7.79 8.67 -1.29
CA HIS A 45 7.81 10.11 -1.11
C HIS A 45 6.44 10.60 -0.64
N ALA A 46 6.43 11.34 0.47
CA ALA A 46 5.24 12.05 0.93
C ALA A 46 5.00 13.32 0.09
N GLY A 47 3.74 13.75 0.00
CA GLY A 47 3.45 15.12 -0.46
C GLY A 47 3.86 16.17 0.55
N ARG A 48 3.89 17.43 0.11
CA ARG A 48 4.17 18.59 0.97
C ARG A 48 2.97 18.95 1.88
N GLY A 49 1.81 18.35 1.66
CA GLY A 49 0.60 18.59 2.44
C GLY A 49 -0.05 19.95 2.16
N GLU A 50 0.26 20.53 0.99
CA GLU A 50 -0.25 21.82 0.51
C GLU A 50 -1.61 21.68 -0.19
N GLY A 51 -2.08 20.44 -0.41
CA GLY A 51 -3.36 20.15 -1.05
C GLY A 51 -4.58 20.45 -0.16
N PRO A 52 -5.74 20.80 -0.74
CA PRO A 52 -6.96 21.20 -0.03
C PRO A 52 -7.55 20.09 0.85
N TYR A 53 -7.19 18.83 0.60
CA TYR A 53 -7.64 17.68 1.38
C TYR A 53 -6.89 17.50 2.71
N GLY A 54 -5.79 18.23 2.94
CA GLY A 54 -5.08 18.22 4.23
C GLY A 54 -4.48 16.86 4.64
N ASP A 55 -4.39 15.90 3.71
CA ASP A 55 -3.83 14.57 3.96
C ASP A 55 -2.31 14.67 4.17
N ARG A 56 -1.90 14.71 5.43
CA ARG A 56 -0.48 14.79 5.83
C ARG A 56 0.26 13.47 5.58
N ALA A 57 -0.45 12.37 5.40
CA ALA A 57 0.13 11.05 5.13
C ALA A 57 0.06 10.66 3.66
N TYR A 58 -0.34 11.60 2.79
CA TYR A 58 -0.41 11.43 1.34
C TYR A 58 0.90 10.86 0.79
N VAL A 59 0.77 9.75 0.07
CA VAL A 59 1.87 9.14 -0.67
C VAL A 59 1.80 9.70 -2.08
N CYS A 60 2.81 10.48 -2.44
CA CYS A 60 2.90 11.10 -3.74
C CYS A 60 3.57 10.18 -4.76
N ARG A 61 4.72 9.58 -4.39
CA ARG A 61 5.48 8.70 -5.30
C ARG A 61 5.96 7.46 -4.58
N ILE A 62 6.00 6.35 -5.31
CA ILE A 62 6.66 5.11 -4.89
C ILE A 62 7.56 4.67 -6.04
N ASN A 63 8.84 4.40 -5.76
CA ASN A 63 9.85 4.05 -6.77
C ASN A 63 9.86 5.01 -7.98
N ASN A 64 9.82 6.32 -7.69
CA ASN A 64 9.82 7.39 -8.69
C ASN A 64 8.61 7.35 -9.66
N PHE A 65 7.51 6.71 -9.26
CA PHE A 65 6.25 6.72 -9.98
C PHE A 65 5.11 7.35 -9.14
N PRO A 66 4.30 8.26 -9.70
CA PRO A 66 4.52 8.98 -10.97
C PRO A 66 5.85 9.77 -10.93
N THR A 67 6.38 10.18 -12.09
CA THR A 67 7.68 10.87 -12.09
C THR A 67 7.56 12.27 -11.50
N ALA A 68 8.69 12.88 -11.13
CA ALA A 68 8.70 14.27 -10.65
C ALA A 68 8.26 15.31 -11.70
N ALA A 69 8.19 14.92 -12.98
CA ALA A 69 7.64 15.78 -14.03
C ALA A 69 6.11 15.68 -14.15
N ASP A 70 5.52 14.58 -13.68
CA ASP A 70 4.08 14.30 -13.83
C ASP A 70 3.25 14.79 -12.63
N ASP A 71 3.85 14.81 -11.45
CA ASP A 71 3.26 15.29 -10.20
C ASP A 71 4.37 16.08 -9.49
N ASP A 72 4.08 17.25 -8.93
CA ASP A 72 5.05 18.05 -8.18
C ASP A 72 5.08 17.69 -6.68
N CYS A 73 4.18 16.82 -6.22
CA CYS A 73 3.93 16.46 -4.83
C CYS A 73 3.47 17.60 -3.92
N ALA A 74 2.74 18.60 -4.42
CA ALA A 74 2.13 19.62 -3.55
C ALA A 74 1.22 18.99 -2.49
N GLY A 75 0.38 18.04 -2.88
CA GLY A 75 -0.51 17.31 -1.99
C GLY A 75 -1.69 16.74 -2.74
N HIS A 76 -2.65 16.16 -2.02
CA HIS A 76 -3.84 15.63 -2.64
C HIS A 76 -4.82 16.75 -3.01
N GLU A 77 -5.25 16.80 -4.27
CA GLU A 77 -6.27 17.70 -4.80
C GLU A 77 -7.12 16.99 -5.87
N ASP A 78 -8.24 17.59 -6.27
CA ASP A 78 -9.10 17.01 -7.29
C ASP A 78 -8.39 16.93 -8.64
N GLY A 79 -8.40 15.74 -9.24
CA GLY A 79 -7.75 15.48 -10.52
C GLY A 79 -6.24 15.25 -10.45
N ALA A 80 -5.63 15.38 -9.27
CA ALA A 80 -4.23 15.01 -9.10
C ALA A 80 -4.03 13.50 -9.18
N PRO A 81 -2.86 13.05 -9.68
CA PRO A 81 -2.32 11.73 -9.42
C PRO A 81 -2.46 11.35 -7.94
N TYR A 82 -2.76 10.09 -7.63
CA TYR A 82 -2.82 9.64 -6.24
C TYR A 82 -2.54 8.16 -6.11
N TRP A 83 -1.97 7.80 -4.96
CA TRP A 83 -1.83 6.42 -4.51
C TRP A 83 -3.02 6.05 -3.63
N LYS A 84 -3.78 5.06 -4.09
CA LYS A 84 -4.92 4.50 -3.36
C LYS A 84 -4.45 3.37 -2.45
N VAL A 85 -4.91 3.41 -1.21
CA VAL A 85 -4.71 2.33 -0.23
C VAL A 85 -5.92 1.40 -0.19
N TRP A 86 -5.66 0.09 -0.05
CA TRP A 86 -6.64 -0.96 -0.07
C TRP A 86 -6.50 -1.89 1.13
N ARG A 87 -7.63 -2.27 1.71
CA ARG A 87 -7.70 -3.36 2.70
C ARG A 87 -8.24 -4.62 2.03
N VAL A 88 -8.02 -5.78 2.64
CA VAL A 88 -8.66 -7.03 2.22
C VAL A 88 -9.92 -7.27 3.05
N GLY A 89 -11.07 -7.33 2.38
CA GLY A 89 -12.29 -7.91 2.97
C GLY A 89 -12.24 -9.42 2.85
N LEU A 90 -12.84 -10.18 3.79
CA LEU A 90 -12.75 -11.65 3.84
C LEU A 90 -14.04 -12.38 3.45
N ALA A 91 -15.15 -11.66 3.26
CA ALA A 91 -16.44 -12.25 2.93
C ALA A 91 -17.16 -11.44 1.83
N PRO A 92 -16.78 -11.59 0.55
CA PRO A 92 -15.71 -12.43 0.00
C PRO A 92 -14.31 -11.80 0.11
N VAL A 93 -13.26 -12.61 -0.13
CA VAL A 93 -11.86 -12.14 -0.31
C VAL A 93 -11.82 -11.16 -1.47
N ALA A 94 -11.63 -9.87 -1.17
CA ALA A 94 -11.63 -8.81 -2.18
C ALA A 94 -10.94 -7.55 -1.65
N TRP A 95 -10.35 -6.76 -2.56
CA TRP A 95 -9.88 -5.42 -2.23
C TRP A 95 -11.05 -4.50 -1.87
N ARG A 96 -10.92 -3.78 -0.77
CA ARG A 96 -11.88 -2.80 -0.27
C ARG A 96 -11.19 -1.46 -0.12
N THR A 97 -11.91 -0.41 -0.48
CA THR A 97 -11.44 0.96 -0.25
C THR A 97 -11.31 1.17 1.26
N SER A 98 -10.29 1.88 1.70
CA SER A 98 -10.11 2.14 3.13
C SER A 98 -11.16 3.09 3.71
N GLN A 99 -11.79 3.93 2.87
CA GLN A 99 -12.70 5.03 3.25
C GLN A 99 -12.13 5.96 4.35
N THR A 100 -10.82 5.95 4.54
CA THR A 100 -10.15 6.78 5.55
C THR A 100 -9.87 8.15 4.97
N GLY A 101 -10.42 9.20 5.59
CA GLY A 101 -10.13 10.59 5.22
C GLY A 101 -8.67 10.99 5.46
N ASP A 102 -7.97 10.25 6.33
CA ASP A 102 -6.56 10.48 6.70
C ASP A 102 -5.58 9.65 5.84
N GLY A 103 -6.00 9.25 4.64
CA GLY A 103 -5.15 8.52 3.71
C GLY A 103 -4.63 7.17 4.28
N PRO A 104 -3.40 6.76 3.92
CA PRO A 104 -2.79 5.52 4.40
C PRO A 104 -2.52 5.49 5.91
N ALA A 105 -2.28 6.62 6.57
CA ALA A 105 -2.05 6.63 8.03
C ALA A 105 -3.35 6.36 8.82
N GLY A 106 -4.52 6.65 8.26
CA GLY A 106 -5.80 6.24 8.85
C GLY A 106 -6.05 4.73 8.77
N VAL A 107 -5.24 3.98 8.02
CA VAL A 107 -5.40 2.54 7.83
C VAL A 107 -4.57 1.77 8.85
N ALA A 108 -5.16 1.46 9.99
CA ALA A 108 -4.55 0.54 10.96
C ALA A 108 -4.26 -0.83 10.31
N VAL A 109 -3.05 -1.36 10.54
CA VAL A 109 -2.60 -2.67 10.06
C VAL A 109 -2.03 -3.47 11.23
N CYS A 110 -2.07 -4.79 11.11
CA CYS A 110 -1.61 -5.70 12.15
C CYS A 110 -0.81 -6.87 11.54
N PRO A 111 0.09 -7.51 12.30
CA PRO A 111 0.77 -8.73 11.86
C PRO A 111 -0.19 -9.75 11.24
N GLY A 112 0.17 -10.32 10.10
CA GLY A 112 -0.65 -11.22 9.30
C GLY A 112 -1.69 -10.55 8.39
N SER A 113 -1.82 -9.22 8.41
CA SER A 113 -2.73 -8.50 7.50
C SER A 113 -2.10 -8.23 6.14
N LEU A 114 -2.96 -7.95 5.14
CA LEU A 114 -2.57 -7.50 3.81
C LEU A 114 -3.13 -6.10 3.53
N VAL A 115 -2.26 -5.22 3.09
CA VAL A 115 -2.56 -3.89 2.57
C VAL A 115 -2.05 -3.74 1.14
N GLY A 116 -2.88 -3.15 0.30
CA GLY A 116 -2.56 -2.87 -1.11
C GLY A 116 -2.37 -1.38 -1.35
N PHE A 117 -1.49 -1.05 -2.28
CA PHE A 117 -1.29 0.29 -2.81
C PHE A 117 -1.35 0.24 -4.33
N SER A 118 -2.16 1.09 -4.95
CA SER A 118 -2.17 1.22 -6.41
C SER A 118 -2.31 2.66 -6.85
N PHE A 119 -1.78 2.97 -8.02
CA PHE A 119 -1.94 4.28 -8.62
C PHE A 119 -3.28 4.40 -9.35
N GLY A 120 -4.00 5.51 -9.17
CA GLY A 120 -5.12 5.91 -10.03
C GLY A 120 -6.48 5.25 -9.77
N GLY A 121 -6.57 4.12 -9.05
CA GLY A 121 -7.87 3.73 -8.47
C GLY A 121 -8.25 2.25 -8.41
N GLU A 122 -7.45 1.32 -8.96
CA GLU A 122 -7.73 -0.12 -8.95
C GLU A 122 -6.46 -0.96 -8.69
N MET A 123 -6.61 -2.10 -8.03
CA MET A 123 -5.56 -3.12 -7.95
C MET A 123 -5.67 -4.05 -9.17
N PRO A 124 -4.57 -4.30 -9.91
CA PRO A 124 -4.61 -5.12 -11.13
C PRO A 124 -4.75 -6.64 -10.87
N VAL A 125 -4.62 -7.06 -9.61
CA VAL A 125 -4.70 -8.46 -9.18
C VAL A 125 -5.66 -8.60 -8.00
N GLY A 126 -6.25 -9.78 -7.81
CA GLY A 126 -7.04 -10.08 -6.61
C GLY A 126 -6.16 -10.33 -5.37
N PRO A 127 -6.65 -10.09 -4.14
CA PRO A 127 -5.88 -10.35 -2.92
C PRO A 127 -5.42 -11.81 -2.82
N GLU A 128 -6.23 -12.75 -3.29
CA GLU A 128 -5.90 -14.18 -3.31
C GLU A 128 -4.66 -14.52 -4.13
N GLN A 129 -4.35 -13.72 -5.17
CA GLN A 129 -3.13 -13.89 -5.96
C GLN A 129 -1.89 -13.42 -5.18
N VAL A 130 -2.07 -12.52 -4.22
CA VAL A 130 -1.04 -12.04 -3.29
C VAL A 130 -0.87 -12.98 -2.09
N ILE A 131 -1.96 -13.59 -1.61
CA ILE A 131 -2.06 -14.37 -0.36
C ILE A 131 -1.77 -15.87 -0.55
N THR A 132 -1.09 -16.33 -1.60
CA THR A 132 -0.89 -17.77 -1.87
C THR A 132 0.00 -18.53 -0.84
N THR A 133 0.27 -17.95 0.33
CA THR A 133 0.80 -18.64 1.52
C THR A 133 -0.29 -18.70 2.61
N PRO A 134 -0.60 -19.87 3.21
CA PRO A 134 -1.68 -19.98 4.20
C PRO A 134 -1.31 -19.26 5.51
N GLY A 135 -2.23 -18.47 6.07
CA GLY A 135 -2.07 -17.83 7.41
C GLY A 135 -2.41 -16.33 7.50
N TRP A 136 -2.79 -15.70 6.39
CA TRP A 136 -2.84 -14.24 6.26
C TRP A 136 -4.25 -13.68 6.49
N LEU A 137 -4.89 -14.16 7.55
CA LEU A 137 -6.15 -13.58 8.01
C LEU A 137 -5.80 -12.29 8.75
N PRO A 138 -6.31 -11.11 8.35
CA PRO A 138 -6.20 -9.93 9.19
C PRO A 138 -6.83 -10.26 10.55
N PRO A 139 -6.11 -10.05 11.68
CA PRO A 139 -6.75 -10.02 12.97
C PRO A 139 -7.80 -8.91 12.97
N ARG A 140 -8.83 -9.07 13.80
CA ARG A 140 -9.63 -7.94 14.27
C ARG A 140 -8.74 -7.07 15.14
N CYS A 141 -8.00 -6.19 14.49
CA CYS A 141 -7.83 -4.86 15.03
C CYS A 141 -9.14 -4.12 14.72
#